data_AF-A0A963QXK4-F1
#
_entry.id   AF-A0A963QXK4-F1
#
_cell.length_a   1.000
_cell.length_b   1.000
_cell.length_c   1.000
_cell.angle_alpha   90.00
_cell.angle_beta   90.00
_cell.angle_gamma   90.00
#
_symmetry.space_group_name_H-M   'P 1'
#
loop_
_entity.id
_entity.type
_entity.pdbx_description
1 polymer ?
#
loop_
_entity_poly.entity_id
_entity_poly.type
_entity_poly.pdbx_seq_one_letter_code
_entity_poly.pdbx_strand_id
1 'polypeptide(L)'
;MTAPTRAPETLDTPSLTGSQVVLQALVEQGVEHVFGYPGGAVLPLYDAIFQQDRLRHILVRHEQGAVHAAEGYARSTGKPGVVLVTSGPGATNMV
;
A
#
# COMPACT_ATOMS: atom_id res chain seq x y z
N MET A 1 -40.32 -20.06 31.31
CA MET A 1 -38.89 -20.33 31.17
C MET A 1 -38.37 -19.62 29.93
N THR A 2 -37.94 -18.37 30.08
CA THR A 2 -37.30 -17.60 29.01
C THR A 2 -35.80 -17.91 29.03
N ALA A 3 -35.28 -18.41 27.92
CA ALA A 3 -33.85 -18.67 27.77
C ALA A 3 -33.04 -17.36 27.89
N PRO A 4 -31.83 -17.38 28.48
CA PRO A 4 -30.99 -16.19 28.54
C PRO A 4 -30.50 -15.85 27.12
N THR A 5 -30.76 -14.63 26.68
CA THR A 5 -30.18 -14.04 25.46
C THR A 5 -28.66 -14.07 25.59
N ARG A 6 -27.96 -14.86 24.75
CA ARG A 6 -26.49 -14.79 24.64
C ARG A 6 -26.11 -13.40 24.15
N ALA A 7 -25.24 -12.72 24.88
CA ALA A 7 -24.57 -11.51 24.40
C ALA A 7 -23.76 -11.85 23.14
N PRO A 8 -23.65 -10.93 22.16
CA PRO A 8 -22.89 -11.20 20.94
C PRO A 8 -21.41 -11.45 21.30
N GLU A 9 -20.88 -12.58 20.83
CA GLU A 9 -19.44 -12.86 20.86
C GLU A 9 -18.73 -11.78 20.03
N THR A 10 -17.90 -10.96 20.68
CA THR A 10 -16.94 -10.11 19.99
C THR A 10 -15.96 -11.02 19.25
N LEU A 11 -16.11 -11.07 17.93
CA LEU A 11 -15.12 -11.71 17.07
C LEU A 11 -13.82 -10.89 17.20
N ASP A 12 -12.86 -11.40 17.96
CA ASP A 12 -11.48 -10.92 18.01
C ASP A 12 -10.81 -11.15 16.64
N THR A 13 -11.28 -10.41 15.65
CA THR A 13 -10.62 -10.34 14.35
C THR A 13 -9.37 -9.49 14.58
N PRO A 14 -8.16 -9.99 14.30
CA PRO A 14 -6.96 -9.18 14.46
C PRO A 14 -7.16 -7.87 13.68
N SER A 15 -7.15 -6.75 14.40
CA SER A 15 -7.42 -5.44 13.83
C SER A 15 -6.23 -5.03 12.97
N LEU A 16 -6.41 -5.10 11.65
CA LEU A 16 -5.42 -4.59 10.71
C LEU A 16 -5.36 -3.08 10.80
N THR A 17 -4.15 -2.53 10.73
CA THR A 17 -3.98 -1.08 10.55
C THR A 17 -4.43 -0.67 9.16
N GLY A 18 -4.80 0.60 8.98
CA GLY A 18 -5.17 1.11 7.65
C GLY A 18 -4.09 0.87 6.60
N SER A 19 -2.81 0.98 6.97
CA SER A 19 -1.69 0.64 6.09
C SER A 19 -1.71 -0.82 5.67
N GLN A 20 -1.90 -1.74 6.62
CA GLN A 20 -1.96 -3.18 6.32
C GLN A 20 -3.14 -3.52 5.40
N VAL A 21 -4.29 -2.87 5.59
CA VAL A 21 -5.46 -3.03 4.69
C VAL A 21 -5.12 -2.58 3.27
N VAL A 22 -4.46 -1.43 3.10
CA VAL A 22 -4.04 -0.94 1.78
C VAL A 22 -3.07 -1.91 1.11
N LEU A 23 -2.05 -2.40 1.84
CA LEU A 23 -1.08 -3.33 1.27
C LEU A 23 -1.70 -4.69 0.93
N GLN A 24 -2.58 -5.21 1.79
CA GLN A 24 -3.31 -6.44 1.51
C GLN A 24 -4.14 -6.32 0.23
N ALA A 25 -4.86 -5.21 0.06
CA ALA A 25 -5.63 -4.94 -1.15
C ALA A 25 -4.73 -4.90 -2.40
N LEU A 26 -3.56 -4.26 -2.34
CA LEU A 26 -2.61 -4.26 -3.46
C LEU A 26 -2.15 -5.67 -3.81
N VAL A 27 -1.80 -6.50 -2.82
CA VAL A 27 -1.36 -7.88 -3.09
C VAL A 27 -2.50 -8.72 -3.68
N GLU A 28 -3.73 -8.56 -3.20
CA GLU A 28 -4.91 -9.25 -3.74
C GLU A 28 -5.18 -8.88 -5.21
N GLN A 29 -4.83 -7.67 -5.62
CA GLN A 29 -4.87 -7.24 -7.02
C GLN A 29 -3.65 -7.72 -7.85
N GLY A 30 -2.79 -8.56 -7.27
CA GLY A 30 -1.60 -9.09 -7.96
C GLY A 30 -0.48 -8.07 -8.15
N VAL A 31 -0.46 -7.00 -7.35
CA VAL A 31 0.65 -6.04 -7.35
C VAL A 31 1.87 -6.71 -6.70
N GLU A 32 3.00 -6.63 -7.40
CA GLU A 32 4.30 -7.16 -6.94
C GLU A 32 5.31 -6.05 -6.64
N HIS A 33 5.18 -4.90 -7.34
CA HIS A 33 6.16 -3.82 -7.34
C HIS A 33 5.49 -2.47 -7.04
N VAL A 34 6.08 -1.70 -6.13
CA VAL A 34 5.67 -0.33 -5.80
C VAL A 34 6.85 0.60 -6.00
N PHE A 35 6.70 1.61 -6.87
CA PHE A 35 7.72 2.61 -7.14
C PHE A 35 7.47 3.84 -6.27
N GLY A 36 8.47 4.33 -5.54
CA GLY A 36 8.17 5.42 -4.61
C GLY A 36 9.36 6.14 -4.02
N TYR A 37 9.06 7.33 -3.48
CA TYR A 37 9.97 8.14 -2.69
C TYR A 37 9.33 8.39 -1.31
N PRO A 38 10.02 8.04 -0.20
CA PRO A 38 9.44 8.13 1.13
C PRO A 38 9.30 9.57 1.61
N GLY A 39 8.30 9.82 2.46
CA GLY A 39 8.12 11.09 3.15
C GLY A 39 7.11 10.99 4.30
N GLY A 40 7.12 11.98 5.19
CA GLY A 40 6.48 11.90 6.51
C GLY A 40 5.04 11.38 6.52
N ALA A 41 4.19 11.87 5.61
CA ALA A 41 2.76 11.54 5.60
C ALA A 41 2.45 10.07 5.25
N VAL A 42 3.39 9.36 4.61
CA VAL A 42 3.19 7.97 4.15
C VAL A 42 4.11 6.98 4.87
N LEU A 43 4.85 7.41 5.90
CA LEU A 43 5.72 6.52 6.68
C LEU A 43 5.01 5.27 7.21
N PRO A 44 3.75 5.34 7.73
CA PRO A 44 3.05 4.13 8.16
C PRO A 44 2.84 3.09 7.05
N LEU A 45 2.82 3.48 5.77
CA LEU A 45 2.76 2.53 4.65
C LEU A 45 4.14 1.91 4.40
N TYR A 46 5.20 2.70 4.50
CA TYR A 46 6.58 2.19 4.38
C TYR A 46 6.94 1.22 5.51
N ASP A 47 6.52 1.50 6.74
CA ASP A 47 6.70 0.60 7.89
C ASP A 47 5.98 -0.73 7.65
N ALA A 48 4.74 -0.69 7.16
CA ALA A 48 3.97 -1.88 6.85
C ALA A 48 4.57 -2.66 5.67
N ILE A 49 5.12 -1.98 4.65
CA ILE A 49 5.84 -2.62 3.55
C ILE A 49 7.09 -3.32 4.07
N PHE A 50 7.83 -2.71 5.00
CA PHE A 50 9.05 -3.28 5.56
C PHE A 50 8.81 -4.55 6.40
N GLN A 51 7.60 -4.75 6.91
CA GLN A 51 7.23 -5.91 7.74
C GLN A 51 6.83 -7.16 6.92
N GLN A 52 6.95 -7.14 5.59
CA GLN A 52 6.49 -8.21 4.71
C GLN A 52 7.32 -8.29 3.41
N ASP A 53 7.27 -9.43 2.71
CA ASP A 53 8.03 -9.68 1.47
C ASP A 53 7.17 -9.84 0.20
N ARG A 54 5.86 -9.60 0.30
CA ARG A 54 4.88 -9.77 -0.81
C ARG A 54 4.87 -8.59 -1.78
N LEU A 55 5.16 -7.39 -1.30
CA LEU A 55 5.33 -6.17 -2.11
C LEU A 55 6.78 -5.71 -2.08
N ARG A 56 7.40 -5.62 -3.26
CA ARG A 56 8.75 -5.08 -3.41
C ARG A 56 8.69 -3.58 -3.65
N HIS A 57 9.25 -2.80 -2.73
CA HIS A 57 9.46 -1.37 -2.94
C HIS A 57 10.70 -1.09 -3.80
N ILE A 58 10.54 -0.19 -4.77
CA ILE A 58 11.61 0.31 -5.63
C ILE A 58 11.78 1.79 -5.30
N LEU A 59 12.86 2.10 -4.58
CA LEU A 59 13.23 3.47 -4.23
C LEU A 59 13.72 4.21 -5.47
N VAL A 60 13.01 5.27 -5.83
CA VAL A 60 13.46 6.23 -6.85
C VAL A 60 14.24 7.38 -6.22
N ARG A 61 14.74 8.30 -7.05
CA ARG A 61 15.43 9.52 -6.57
C ARG A 61 14.63 10.80 -6.76
N HIS A 62 13.48 10.72 -7.43
CA HIS A 62 12.55 11.82 -7.65
C HIS A 62 11.16 11.23 -7.98
N GLU A 63 10.08 11.84 -7.52
CA GLU A 63 8.71 11.31 -7.67
C GLU A 63 8.28 11.18 -9.14
N GLN A 64 8.68 12.12 -9.99
CA GLN A 64 8.49 12.01 -11.45
C GLN A 64 9.12 10.71 -12.00
N GLY A 65 10.28 10.32 -11.46
CA GLY A 65 10.93 9.06 -11.80
C GLY A 65 10.12 7.83 -11.37
N ALA A 66 9.37 7.92 -10.26
CA ALA A 66 8.45 6.84 -9.86
C ALA A 66 7.32 6.67 -10.88
N VAL A 67 6.74 7.78 -11.36
CA VAL A 67 5.66 7.74 -12.36
C VAL A 67 6.16 7.15 -13.67
N HIS A 68 7.29 7.64 -14.20
CA HIS A 68 7.86 7.09 -15.44
C HIS A 68 8.26 5.61 -15.30
N ALA A 69 8.79 5.19 -14.15
CA ALA A 69 9.14 3.80 -13.90
C ALA A 69 7.88 2.90 -13.83
N ALA A 70 6.84 3.35 -13.14
CA ALA A 70 5.57 2.64 -13.06
C ALA A 70 4.87 2.55 -14.43
N GLU A 71 4.93 3.61 -15.23
CA GLU A 71 4.42 3.62 -16.59
C GLU A 71 5.19 2.62 -17.48
N GLY A 72 6.53 2.64 -17.42
CA GLY A 72 7.37 1.69 -18.16
C GLY A 72 7.10 0.25 -17.77
N TYR A 73 6.94 -0.02 -16.46
CA TYR A 73 6.52 -1.33 -15.95
C TYR A 73 5.17 -1.75 -16.51
N ALA A 74 4.17 -0.86 -16.49
CA ALA A 74 2.85 -1.17 -16.99
C ALA A 74 2.83 -1.47 -18.49
N ARG A 75 3.53 -0.64 -19.29
CA ARG A 75 3.63 -0.80 -20.74
C ARG A 75 4.39 -2.06 -21.16
N SER A 76 5.39 -2.48 -20.39
CA SER A 76 6.24 -3.64 -20.72
C SER A 76 5.69 -4.97 -20.22
N THR A 77 4.84 -4.96 -19.18
CA THR A 77 4.33 -6.20 -18.55
C THR A 77 2.84 -6.42 -18.74
N GLY A 78 2.07 -5.37 -19.06
CA GLY A 78 0.61 -5.39 -19.05
C GLY A 78 0.00 -5.42 -17.63
N LYS A 79 0.81 -5.37 -16.57
CA LYS A 79 0.35 -5.30 -15.17
C LYS A 79 0.20 -3.84 -14.72
N PRO A 80 -0.65 -3.52 -13.74
CA PRO A 80 -0.75 -2.15 -13.20
C PRO A 80 0.58 -1.65 -12.62
N GLY A 81 0.97 -0.42 -12.96
CA GLY A 81 2.08 0.28 -12.31
C GLY A 81 1.58 1.02 -11.07
N VAL A 82 2.20 0.77 -9.92
CA VAL A 82 1.79 1.37 -8.63
C VAL A 82 2.85 2.34 -8.12
N VAL A 83 2.42 3.57 -7.80
CA VAL A 83 3.28 4.64 -7.28
C VAL A 83 2.90 4.98 -5.84
N LEU A 84 3.89 5.13 -4.96
CA LEU A 84 3.72 5.58 -3.57
C LEU A 84 4.62 6.77 -3.26
N VAL A 85 4.02 7.94 -3.05
CA VAL A 85 4.72 9.18 -2.67
C VAL A 85 4.02 9.88 -1.52
N THR A 86 4.71 10.83 -0.90
CA THR A 86 4.17 11.63 0.21
C THR A 86 3.28 12.78 -0.26
N SER A 87 2.65 13.48 0.69
CA SER A 87 1.82 14.65 0.43
C SER A 87 2.65 15.88 0.00
N GLY A 88 1.96 16.97 -0.38
CA GLY A 88 2.61 18.24 -0.74
C GLY A 88 3.50 18.09 -1.98
N PRO A 89 4.81 18.43 -1.91
CA PRO A 89 5.70 18.39 -3.07
C PRO A 89 5.80 17.01 -3.70
N GLY A 90 5.74 15.93 -2.90
CA GLY A 90 5.81 14.57 -3.43
C GLY A 90 4.67 14.26 -4.40
N ALA A 91 3.45 14.67 -4.05
CA ALA A 91 2.27 14.50 -4.90
C ALA A 91 2.32 15.39 -6.14
N THR A 92 2.75 16.66 -6.01
CA THR A 92 2.82 17.57 -7.16
C THR A 92 3.94 17.24 -8.13
N ASN A 93 5.03 16.62 -7.67
CA ASN A 93 6.13 16.15 -8.52
C ASN A 93 5.76 14.95 -9.41
N MET A 94 4.57 14.36 -9.21
CA MET A 94 4.04 13.30 -10.07
C MET A 94 3.30 13.82 -11.32
N VAL A 95 2.97 15.12 -11.36
CA VAL A 95 2.15 15.76 -12.39
C VAL A 95 2.99 16.20 -13.59
#